data_AF-Q4QIG4-F1
#
_entry.id   AF-Q4QIG4-F1
#
_cell.length_a   1.000
_cell.length_b   1.000
_cell.length_c   1.000
_cell.angle_alpha   90.00
_cell.angle_beta   90.00
_cell.angle_gamma   90.00
#
_symmetry.space_group_name_H-M   'P 1'
#
loop_
_entity.id
_entity.type
_entity.pdbx_description
1 polymer ?
#
loop_
_entity_poly.entity_id
_entity_poly.type
_entity_poly.pdbx_seq_one_letter_code
_entity_poly.pdbx_strand_id
1 'polypeptide(L)' 'MTSIKELNDRLTKQPYVSGYTPSTDDAKLFSEIFGDNVNVVQWAARMATYYPSERAKMQPAPVESEDSSEIEDDV' A
#
# COMPACT_ATOMS: atom_id res chain seq x y z
N MET A 1 -20.13 -2.26 -0.75
CA MET A 1 -18.75 -1.79 -0.60
C MET A 1 -18.47 -1.43 0.84
N THR A 2 -17.77 -2.32 1.54
CA THR A 2 -17.08 -1.97 2.78
C THR A 2 -15.94 -1.03 2.42
N SER A 3 -15.80 0.10 3.12
CA SER A 3 -14.68 1.00 2.89
C SER A 3 -13.36 0.35 3.36
N ILE A 4 -12.23 0.78 2.80
CA ILE A 4 -10.90 0.31 3.24
C ILE A 4 -10.70 0.57 4.75
N LYS A 5 -11.22 1.69 5.27
CA LYS A 5 -11.17 2.01 6.70
C LYS A 5 -11.90 0.98 7.55
N GLU A 6 -13.13 0.64 7.20
CA GLU A 6 -13.92 -0.36 7.93
C GLU A 6 -13.29 -1.76 7.84
N LEU A 7 -12.76 -2.13 6.68
CA LEU A 7 -12.03 -3.38 6.52
C LEU A 7 -10.78 -3.41 7.41
N ASN A 8 -10.01 -2.33 7.45
CA ASN A 8 -8.85 -2.20 8.33
C ASN A 8 -9.25 -2.37 9.80
N ASP A 9 -10.29 -1.66 10.25
CA ASP A 9 -10.79 -1.76 11.62
C ASP A 9 -11.23 -3.20 11.95
N ARG A 10 -11.86 -3.91 11.01
CA ARG A 10 -12.24 -5.33 11.18
C ARG A 10 -11.03 -6.25 11.30
N LEU A 11 -10.02 -6.07 10.44
CA LEU A 11 -8.83 -6.92 10.39
C LEU A 11 -7.90 -6.75 11.60
N THR A 12 -8.08 -5.69 12.40
CA THR A 12 -7.40 -5.58 13.71
C THR A 12 -7.87 -6.63 14.72
N LYS A 13 -9.11 -7.13 14.58
CA LYS A 13 -9.73 -8.07 15.53
C LYS A 13 -9.48 -9.52 15.16
N GLN A 14 -9.38 -9.80 13.87
CA GLN A 14 -9.19 -11.13 13.32
C GLN A 14 -8.50 -11.02 11.96
N PRO A 15 -7.63 -11.97 11.60
CA PRO A 15 -6.77 -11.84 10.41
C PRO A 15 -7.53 -11.96 9.08
N TYR A 16 -8.77 -12.48 9.08
CA TYR A 16 -9.61 -12.62 7.89
C TYR A 16 -11.02 -12.09 8.14
N VAL A 17 -11.75 -11.83 7.06
CA VAL A 17 -13.13 -11.34 7.09
C VAL A 17 -14.01 -12.27 7.92
N SER A 18 -13.90 -13.59 7.78
CA SER A 18 -14.82 -14.54 8.44
C SER A 18 -14.15 -15.43 9.50
N GLY A 19 -12.98 -15.04 10.03
CA GLY A 19 -12.35 -15.70 11.18
C GLY A 19 -10.82 -15.73 11.13
N TYR A 20 -10.24 -16.89 11.48
CA TYR A 20 -8.79 -17.10 11.56
C TYR A 20 -8.20 -17.86 10.37
N THR A 21 -9.03 -18.24 9.40
CA THR A 21 -8.61 -18.86 8.14
C THR A 21 -9.22 -18.10 6.97
N PRO A 22 -8.57 -18.09 5.78
CA PRO A 22 -9.15 -17.51 4.57
C PRO A 22 -10.52 -18.12 4.25
N SER A 23 -11.40 -17.31 3.68
CA SER A 23 -12.76 -17.72 3.30
C SER A 23 -13.18 -17.19 1.93
N THR A 24 -14.32 -17.67 1.45
CA THR A 24 -14.95 -17.14 0.22
C THR A 24 -15.30 -15.66 0.34
N ASP A 25 -15.61 -15.18 1.55
CA ASP A 25 -15.91 -13.76 1.78
C ASP A 25 -14.66 -12.89 1.61
N ASP A 26 -13.50 -13.39 2.04
CA ASP A 26 -12.21 -12.73 1.79
C ASP A 26 -11.93 -12.64 0.29
N ALA A 27 -12.11 -13.74 -0.45
CA ALA A 27 -11.88 -13.77 -1.89
C ALA A 27 -12.80 -12.80 -2.63
N LYS A 28 -14.09 -12.78 -2.27
CA LYS A 28 -15.07 -11.87 -2.88
C LYS A 28 -14.73 -10.41 -2.61
N LEU A 29 -14.42 -10.07 -1.35
CA LEU A 29 -14.08 -8.70 -0.96
C LEU A 29 -12.76 -8.26 -1.59
N PHE A 30 -11.78 -9.16 -1.67
CA PHE A 30 -10.50 -8.91 -2.35
C PHE A 30 -10.73 -8.55 -3.83
N SER A 31 -11.54 -9.33 -4.54
CA SER A 31 -11.91 -9.04 -5.93
C SER A 31 -12.72 -7.74 -6.07
N GLU A 32 -13.60 -7.41 -5.12
CA GLU A 32 -14.34 -6.14 -5.12
C GLU A 32 -13.41 -4.92 -4.98
N ILE A 33 -12.34 -5.04 -4.19
CA ILE A 33 -11.40 -3.94 -3.92
C ILE A 33 -10.35 -3.81 -5.03
N PHE A 34 -9.71 -4.92 -5.40
CA PHE A 34 -8.55 -4.91 -6.28
C PHE A 34 -8.86 -5.31 -7.73
N GLY A 35 -10.01 -5.96 -7.97
CA GLY A 35 -10.38 -6.46 -9.31
C GLY A 35 -9.30 -7.38 -9.91
N ASP A 36 -9.15 -7.29 -11.23
CA ASP A 36 -8.19 -8.08 -12.00
C ASP A 36 -6.82 -7.38 -12.13
N ASN A 37 -6.49 -6.44 -11.24
CA ASN A 37 -5.22 -5.69 -11.27
C ASN A 37 -4.04 -6.54 -10.74
N VAL A 38 -3.72 -7.64 -11.44
CA VAL A 38 -2.73 -8.64 -11.02
C VAL A 38 -1.37 -8.01 -10.69
N ASN A 39 -0.91 -7.05 -11.49
CA ASN A 39 0.39 -6.40 -11.28
C ASN A 39 0.41 -5.60 -9.96
N VAL A 40 -0.69 -4.90 -9.64
CA VAL A 40 -0.83 -4.13 -8.39
C VAL A 40 -0.86 -5.07 -7.19
N VAL A 41 -1.63 -6.16 -7.29
CA VAL A 41 -1.71 -7.19 -6.26
C VAL A 41 -0.33 -7.82 -5.99
N GLN A 42 0.39 -8.20 -7.05
CA GLN A 42 1.73 -8.76 -6.91
C GLN A 42 2.72 -7.77 -6.31
N TRP A 43 2.66 -6.49 -6.71
CA TRP A 43 3.47 -5.45 -6.09
C TRP A 43 3.15 -5.29 -4.61
N ALA A 44 1.88 -5.21 -4.23
CA ALA A 44 1.45 -5.08 -2.83
C ALA A 44 1.93 -6.28 -1.99
N ALA A 45 1.84 -7.50 -2.53
CA ALA A 45 2.36 -8.70 -1.86
C ALA A 45 3.88 -8.60 -1.62
N ARG A 46 4.67 -8.15 -2.61
CA ARG A 46 6.12 -7.92 -2.43
C ARG A 46 6.39 -6.87 -1.35
N MET A 47 5.65 -5.76 -1.34
CA MET A 47 5.79 -4.73 -0.30
C MET A 47 5.46 -5.24 1.10
N ALA A 48 4.47 -6.13 1.22
CA ALA A 48 4.07 -6.73 2.49
C ALA A 48 5.10 -7.74 3.02
N THR A 49 5.84 -8.41 2.14
CA THR A 49 6.85 -9.42 2.52
C THR A 49 8.14 -8.84 3.10
N TYR A 50 8.40 -7.55 2.93
CA TYR A 50 9.59 -6.94 3.52
C TYR A 50 9.57 -7.03 5.04
N TYR A 51 10.69 -7.42 5.63
CA TYR A 51 10.86 -7.32 7.07
C TYR A 51 10.77 -5.85 7.50
N PRO A 52 10.19 -5.55 8.67
CA PRO A 52 10.11 -4.17 9.17
C PRO A 52 11.47 -3.46 9.19
N SER A 53 12.55 -4.21 9.45
CA SER A 53 13.93 -3.72 9.43
C SER A 53 14.43 -3.27 8.06
N GLU A 54 13.92 -3.85 6.97
CA GLU A 54 14.26 -3.47 5.60
C GLU A 54 13.50 -2.20 5.21
N ARG A 55 12.21 -2.14 5.56
CA ARG A 55 11.38 -0.94 5.37
C ARG A 55 11.93 0.27 6.11
N ALA A 56 12.44 0.08 7.33
CA ALA A 56 13.06 1.16 8.10
C ALA A 56 14.35 1.73 7.48
N LYS A 57 15.01 0.98 6.59
CA LYS A 57 16.23 1.41 5.89
C LYS A 57 15.95 2.07 4.54
N MET A 58 14.71 1.99 4.04
CA MET A 58 14.31 2.74 2.86
C MET A 58 14.36 4.22 3.25
N GLN A 59 15.40 4.91 2.77
CA GLN A 59 15.50 6.35 3.01
C GLN A 59 14.27 7.02 2.40
N PRO A 60 13.68 8.02 3.07
CA PRO A 60 12.67 8.84 2.45
C PRO A 60 13.24 9.37 1.12
N ALA A 61 12.41 9.35 0.08
CA ALA A 61 12.80 9.91 -1.21
C ALA A 61 13.40 11.30 -0.98
N PRO A 62 14.55 11.63 -1.59
CA PRO A 62 15.07 12.98 -1.54
C PRO A 62 13.93 13.91 -1.95
N VAL A 63 13.61 14.88 -1.11
CA VAL A 63 12.80 16.00 -1.56
C VAL A 63 13.58 16.58 -2.73
N GLU A 64 13.03 16.50 -3.94
CA GLU A 64 13.56 17.27 -5.06
C GLU A 64 13.50 18.73 -4.60
N SER A 65 14.64 19.25 -4.16
CA SER A 65 14.81 20.67 -3.95
C SER A 65 14.51 21.30 -5.29
N GLU A 66 13.44 22.09 -5.36
CA GLU A 66 13.12 22.93 -6.51
C GLU A 66 14.43 23.57 -6.97
N ASP A 67 14.86 23.18 -8.17
CA ASP A 67 16.09 23.66 -8.79
C ASP A 67 15.99 25.18 -8.88
N SER A 68 16.67 25.87 -7.97
CA SER A 68 16.75 27.33 -7.92
C SER A 68 17.90 27.80 -8.83
N SER A 69 17.99 27.21 -10.02
CA SER A 69 18.93 27.58 -11.07
C SER A 69 18.21 28.48 -12.07
N GLU A 70 18.80 29.65 -12.33
CA GLU A 70 18.48 30.62 -13.41
C GLU A 70 17.27 31.54 -13.08
N ILE A 71 17.45 32.85 -12.86
CA ILE A 71 18.06 33.83 -13.78
C ILE A 71 18.75 34.96 -12.98
N GLU A 72 20.08 35.04 -13.07
CA GLU A 72 20.80 36.31 -13.01
C GLU A 72 20.97 36.76 -14.47
N ASP A 73 20.09 37.64 -14.95
CA ASP A 73 20.30 38.36 -16.20
C ASP A 73 21.02 39.68 -15.88
N ASP A 74 22.24 39.78 -16.42
CA ASP A 74 23.20 40.88 -16.33
C ASP A 74 22.89 41.92 -17.43
N VAL A 75 22.33 43.10 -17.09
CA VAL A 75 22.47 44.41 -17.77
C VAL A 75 22.23 45.57 -16.80
#